data_AF-S4NV32-F1
#
_entry.id   AF-S4NV32-F1
#
_cell.length_a   1.000
_cell.length_b   1.000
_cell.length_c   1.000
_cell.angle_alpha   90.00
_cell.angle_beta   90.00
_cell.angle_gamma   90.00
#
_symmetry.space_group_name_H-M   'P 1'
#
loop_
_entity.id
_entity.type
_entity.pdbx_description
1 polymer ?
#
loop_
_entity_poly.entity_id
_entity_poly.type
_entity_poly.pdbx_seq_one_letter_code
_entity_poly.pdbx_strand_id
1 'polypeptide(L)'
;FQASHYISSLYCGTRDGNRFLISGGSDQRLRLWDLQHPEDSHVLLNAPHDQLNALKYRSRIVDGTTVIQEVCKANTSVPPSLQEDNVYRTVESRSFYHTAPITDITLVEASRCYLVSSSADGVINVWK
;
A
#
# COMPACT_ATOMS: atom_id res chain seq x y z
N PHE A 1 -20.97 2.87 8.45
CA PHE A 1 -19.94 3.91 8.64
C PHE A 1 -18.61 3.30 8.24
N GLN A 2 -18.00 3.75 7.15
CA GLN A 2 -16.62 3.36 6.84
C GLN A 2 -15.73 4.18 7.79
N ALA A 3 -14.96 3.51 8.64
CA ALA A 3 -14.05 4.20 9.55
C ALA A 3 -13.04 5.02 8.74
N SER A 4 -12.78 6.26 9.16
CA SER A 4 -11.67 7.03 8.59
C SER A 4 -10.35 6.37 8.94
N HIS A 5 -9.52 6.09 7.94
CA HIS A 5 -8.18 5.56 8.14
C HIS A 5 -7.19 6.70 8.43
N TYR A 6 -6.11 6.37 9.13
CA TYR A 6 -5.01 7.28 9.45
C TYR A 6 -3.69 6.70 8.95
N ILE A 7 -2.74 7.57 8.64
CA ILE A 7 -1.35 7.21 8.32
C ILE A 7 -0.54 7.36 9.60
N SER A 8 0.19 6.31 9.98
CA SER A 8 1.06 6.29 11.16
C SER A 8 2.55 6.26 10.80
N SER A 9 2.89 5.89 9.56
CA SER A 9 4.29 5.83 9.14
C SER A 9 4.49 6.32 7.71
N LEU A 10 5.61 7.01 7.52
CA LEU A 10 6.09 7.58 6.27
C LEU A 10 7.60 7.36 6.16
N TYR A 11 8.04 6.88 5.00
CA TYR A 11 9.45 6.83 4.64
C TYR A 11 9.66 7.59 3.32
N CYS A 12 10.65 8.49 3.27
CA CYS A 12 11.01 9.21 2.05
C CYS A 12 12.37 8.71 1.55
N GLY A 13 12.46 8.41 0.26
CA GLY A 13 13.67 7.88 -0.34
C GLY A 13 13.91 8.42 -1.76
N THR A 14 15.07 8.08 -2.28
CA THR A 14 15.46 8.36 -3.67
C THR A 14 15.92 7.09 -4.35
N ARG A 15 15.43 6.83 -5.56
CA ARG A 15 15.87 5.72 -6.41
C ARG A 15 16.18 6.28 -7.81
N ASP A 16 17.42 6.09 -8.26
CA ASP A 16 17.89 6.57 -9.57
C ASP A 16 17.65 8.08 -9.81
N GLY A 17 17.71 8.88 -8.75
CA GLY A 17 17.44 10.33 -8.78
C GLY A 17 15.98 10.72 -8.60
N ASN A 18 15.03 9.78 -8.72
CA ASN A 18 13.61 10.04 -8.51
C ASN A 18 13.25 9.90 -7.02
N ARG A 19 12.49 10.86 -6.50
CA ARG A 19 12.01 10.85 -5.11
C ARG A 19 10.72 10.05 -5.01
N PHE A 20 10.65 9.19 -4.01
CA PHE A 20 9.44 8.45 -3.68
C PHE A 20 9.15 8.55 -2.18
N LEU A 21 7.90 8.27 -1.84
CA LEU A 21 7.47 8.13 -0.46
C LEU A 21 6.76 6.78 -0.30
N ILE A 22 6.96 6.14 0.84
CA ILE A 22 6.23 4.95 1.25
C ILE A 22 5.38 5.32 2.45
N SER A 23 4.12 4.92 2.45
CA SER A 23 3.21 5.15 3.59
C SER A 23 2.54 3.88 4.05
N GLY A 24 2.22 3.82 5.34
CA GLY A 24 1.40 2.77 5.94
C GLY A 24 0.58 3.29 7.12
N GLY A 25 -0.52 2.60 7.42
CA GLY A 25 -1.45 3.05 8.43
C GLY A 25 -2.50 2.03 8.85
N SER A 26 -3.63 2.54 9.34
CA SER A 26 -4.72 1.71 9.88
C SER A 26 -5.58 1.00 8.84
N ASP A 27 -5.38 1.29 7.56
CA ASP A 27 -5.94 0.50 6.47
C ASP A 27 -5.08 -0.71 6.09
N GLN A 28 -3.97 -0.95 6.81
CA GLN A 28 -3.14 -2.15 6.68
C GLN A 28 -2.46 -2.27 5.29
N ARG A 29 -2.46 -1.20 4.50
CA ARG A 29 -1.80 -1.15 3.19
C ARG A 29 -0.44 -0.47 3.26
N LEU A 30 0.49 -0.94 2.43
CA LEU A 30 1.70 -0.19 2.06
C LEU A 30 1.51 0.45 0.69
N ARG A 31 1.82 1.73 0.56
CA ARG A 31 1.72 2.47 -0.70
C ARG A 31 3.05 3.08 -1.07
N LEU A 32 3.40 2.98 -2.34
CA LEU A 32 4.48 3.75 -2.95
C LEU A 32 3.87 4.94 -3.70
N TRP A 33 4.40 6.11 -3.41
CA TRP A 33 4.06 7.37 -4.03
C TRP A 33 5.27 7.83 -4.84
N ASP A 34 5.18 7.77 -6.16
CA ASP A 34 6.16 8.42 -7.02
C ASP A 34 5.83 9.92 -7.07
N LEU A 35 6.77 10.74 -6.61
CA LEU A 35 6.55 12.17 -6.47
C LEU A 35 6.74 12.94 -7.78
N GLN A 36 7.31 12.29 -8.80
CA GLN A 36 7.57 12.87 -10.11
C GLN A 36 6.54 12.40 -11.15
N HIS A 37 6.19 11.12 -11.13
CA HIS A 37 5.22 10.47 -12.02
C HIS A 37 4.11 9.83 -11.18
N PRO A 38 3.13 10.62 -10.68
CA PRO A 38 2.07 10.11 -9.80
C PRO A 38 1.38 8.85 -10.31
N GLU A 39 1.20 8.70 -11.61
CA GLU A 39 0.64 7.53 -12.28
C GLU A 39 1.38 6.20 -12.04
N ASP A 40 2.68 6.26 -11.71
CA ASP A 40 3.51 5.10 -11.38
C ASP A 40 3.41 4.72 -9.87
N SER A 41 2.68 5.53 -9.08
CA SER A 41 2.34 5.18 -7.70
C SER A 41 1.42 3.96 -7.65
N HIS A 42 1.56 3.14 -6.62
CA HIS A 42 0.78 1.92 -6.46
C HIS A 42 0.80 1.39 -5.03
N VAL A 43 -0.16 0.51 -4.74
CA VAL A 43 -0.17 -0.27 -3.50
C VAL A 43 0.90 -1.36 -3.60
N LEU A 44 1.89 -1.30 -2.72
CA LEU A 44 2.91 -2.34 -2.55
C LEU A 44 2.34 -3.57 -1.83
N LEU A 45 1.42 -3.32 -0.88
CA LEU A 45 0.80 -4.36 -0.09
C LEU A 45 -0.66 -4.06 0.20
N ASN A 46 -1.53 -5.00 -0.13
CA ASN A 46 -2.98 -4.88 0.08
C ASN A 46 -3.38 -5.31 1.49
N ALA A 47 -4.49 -4.76 1.97
CA ALA A 47 -5.10 -5.17 3.22
C ALA A 47 -5.69 -6.60 3.10
N PRO A 48 -5.97 -7.29 4.23
CA PRO A 48 -6.81 -8.48 4.20
C PRO A 48 -8.15 -8.16 3.55
N HIS A 49 -8.62 -9.03 2.65
CA HIS A 49 -9.91 -8.89 1.95
C HIS A 49 -10.05 -7.62 1.11
N ASP A 50 -8.93 -7.05 0.65
CA ASP A 50 -9.00 -5.90 -0.24
C ASP A 50 -9.75 -6.26 -1.52
N GLN A 51 -10.80 -5.50 -1.82
CA GLN A 51 -11.43 -5.62 -3.12
C GLN A 51 -10.49 -5.05 -4.17
N LEU A 52 -10.36 -5.74 -5.30
CA LEU A 52 -9.61 -5.29 -6.47
C LEU A 52 -10.33 -4.09 -7.13
N ASN A 53 -10.44 -2.99 -6.40
CA ASN A 53 -10.90 -1.72 -6.93
C ASN A 53 -9.75 -1.12 -7.73
N ALA A 54 -10.06 -0.59 -8.91
CA ALA A 54 -9.06 0.09 -9.73
C ALA A 54 -8.67 1.42 -9.05
N LEU A 55 -7.57 1.38 -8.29
CA LEU A 55 -6.94 2.56 -7.73
C LEU A 55 -6.19 3.31 -8.85
N LYS A 56 -6.28 4.62 -8.83
CA LYS A 56 -5.46 5.50 -9.66
C LYS A 56 -4.85 6.59 -8.80
N TYR A 57 -3.67 7.02 -9.17
CA TYR A 57 -3.00 8.13 -8.53
C TYR A 57 -2.94 9.29 -9.51
N ARG A 58 -3.11 10.51 -8.99
CA ARG A 58 -3.07 11.74 -9.80
C ARG A 58 -2.48 12.88 -8.99
N SER A 59 -1.81 13.81 -9.67
CA SER A 59 -1.46 15.11 -9.11
C SER A 59 -2.47 16.19 -9.51
N ARG A 60 -2.60 17.20 -8.65
CA ARG A 60 -3.27 18.48 -8.96
C ARG A 60 -2.65 19.59 -8.11
N ILE A 61 -2.78 20.83 -8.55
CA ILE A 61 -2.43 22.00 -7.73
C ILE A 61 -3.69 22.47 -7.00
N VAL A 62 -3.59 22.63 -5.68
CA VAL A 62 -4.64 23.20 -4.80
C VAL A 62 -4.00 24.32 -3.99
N ASP A 63 -4.47 25.55 -4.18
CA ASP A 63 -3.94 26.74 -3.49
C ASP A 63 -2.40 26.86 -3.56
N GLY A 64 -1.83 26.60 -4.73
CA GLY A 64 -0.38 26.62 -4.97
C GLY A 64 0.38 25.39 -4.45
N THR A 65 -0.29 24.46 -3.78
CA THR A 65 0.30 23.22 -3.26
C THR A 65 0.08 22.07 -4.23
N THR A 66 1.14 21.33 -4.57
CA THR A 66 1.00 20.09 -5.35
C THR A 66 0.47 18.98 -4.44
N VAL A 67 -0.69 18.43 -4.81
CA VAL A 67 -1.38 17.36 -4.09
C VAL A 67 -1.38 16.11 -4.96
N ILE A 68 -0.76 15.04 -4.46
CA ILE A 68 -0.89 13.70 -5.04
C ILE A 68 -1.94 12.93 -4.24
N GLN A 69 -2.87 12.29 -4.94
CA GLN A 69 -4.01 11.63 -4.31
C GLN A 69 -4.26 10.24 -4.91
N GLU A 70 -4.47 9.25 -4.03
CA GLU A 70 -5.09 7.97 -4.36
C GLU A 70 -6.60 8.15 -4.57
N VAL A 71 -7.08 7.70 -5.73
CA VAL A 71 -8.47 7.81 -6.16
C VAL A 71 -9.00 6.43 -6.47
N CYS A 72 -9.99 5.97 -5.71
CA CYS A 72 -10.74 4.78 -6.02
C CYS A 72 -11.67 5.06 -7.20
N LYS A 73 -11.58 4.28 -8.29
CA LYS A 73 -12.71 4.16 -9.20
C LYS A 73 -13.70 3.18 -8.57
N ALA A 74 -14.87 3.66 -8.16
CA ALA A 74 -15.98 2.76 -7.91
C ALA A 74 -16.26 2.02 -9.22
N ASN A 75 -16.11 0.69 -9.22
CA ASN A 75 -16.50 -0.10 -10.37
C ASN A 75 -18.02 0.05 -10.53
N THR A 76 -18.45 0.75 -11.56
CA THR A 76 -19.81 0.64 -12.07
C THR A 76 -19.99 -0.80 -12.53
N SER A 77 -20.72 -1.58 -11.74
CA SER A 77 -21.35 -2.86 -12.09
C SER A 77 -20.45 -3.88 -12.83
N VAL A 78 -19.66 -4.65 -12.09
CA VAL A 78 -19.31 -6.02 -12.53
C VAL A 78 -20.17 -6.96 -11.69
N PRO A 79 -21.08 -7.75 -12.28
CA PRO A 79 -21.84 -8.75 -11.53
C PRO A 79 -20.87 -9.76 -10.91
N PRO A 80 -21.18 -10.30 -9.72
CA PRO A 80 -20.32 -11.30 -9.07
C PRO A 80 -20.42 -12.61 -9.84
N SER A 81 -19.61 -12.78 -10.89
CA SER A 81 -19.49 -14.03 -11.63
C SER A 81 -18.14 -14.67 -11.32
N LEU A 82 -18.24 -15.82 -10.65
CA LEU A 82 -17.18 -16.81 -10.35
C LEU A 82 -16.15 -16.37 -9.32
N GLN A 83 -16.61 -16.18 -8.09
CA GLN A 83 -15.79 -16.47 -6.92
C GLN A 83 -15.68 -18.00 -6.81
N GLU A 84 -14.79 -18.60 -7.59
CA GLU A 84 -14.38 -19.97 -7.34
C GLU A 84 -13.57 -19.97 -6.03
N ASP A 85 -14.22 -20.44 -4.97
CA ASP A 85 -13.57 -20.86 -3.73
C ASP A 85 -12.55 -21.95 -4.06
N ASN A 86 -11.35 -21.54 -4.45
CA ASN A 86 -10.19 -22.42 -4.50
C ASN A 86 -9.73 -22.71 -3.07
N VAL A 87 -10.42 -23.67 -2.44
CA VAL A 87 -10.13 -24.28 -1.12
C VAL A 87 -8.77 -25.00 -1.09
N TYR A 88 -7.99 -24.95 -2.16
CA TYR A 88 -6.65 -25.56 -2.30
C TYR A 88 -5.51 -24.53 -2.34
N ARG A 89 -5.47 -23.55 -1.42
CA ARG A 89 -4.18 -22.92 -1.04
C ARG A 89 -3.66 -23.55 0.25
N THR A 90 -3.14 -24.74 0.02
CA THR A 90 -2.29 -25.60 0.83
C THR A 90 -1.28 -24.81 1.67
N VAL A 91 -1.48 -24.80 3.00
CA VAL A 91 -0.51 -25.03 4.10
C VAL A 91 0.82 -24.24 4.18
N GLU A 92 1.18 -23.31 3.27
CA GLU A 92 2.50 -22.62 3.33
C GLU A 92 2.52 -21.08 3.24
N SER A 93 1.40 -20.35 3.21
CA SER A 93 1.50 -18.88 3.23
C SER A 93 1.28 -18.33 4.65
N ARG A 94 2.36 -17.94 5.34
CA ARG A 94 2.22 -16.81 6.25
C ARG A 94 1.62 -15.67 5.43
N SER A 95 0.51 -15.11 5.88
CA SER A 95 -0.15 -14.00 5.22
C SER A 95 0.87 -12.91 4.90
N PHE A 96 1.05 -12.60 3.62
CA PHE A 96 1.94 -11.52 3.17
C PHE A 96 1.31 -10.14 3.43
N TYR A 97 0.55 -9.96 4.50
CA TYR A 97 -0.14 -8.70 4.81
C TYR A 97 -0.14 -8.50 6.32
N HIS A 98 -0.24 -7.24 6.72
CA HIS A 98 -0.49 -6.90 8.12
C HIS A 98 -1.97 -7.08 8.42
N THR A 99 -2.30 -7.54 9.62
CA THR A 99 -3.67 -7.77 10.09
C THR A 99 -4.14 -6.69 11.09
N ALA A 100 -3.24 -5.76 11.41
CA ALA A 100 -3.49 -4.59 12.23
C ALA A 100 -2.77 -3.36 11.63
N PRO A 101 -2.97 -2.15 12.18
CA PRO A 101 -2.32 -0.95 11.68
C PRO A 101 -0.80 -1.06 11.58
N ILE A 102 -0.25 -0.58 10.47
CA ILE A 102 1.19 -0.47 10.27
C ILE A 102 1.71 0.63 11.18
N THR A 103 2.68 0.31 12.04
CA THR A 103 3.18 1.23 13.07
C THR A 103 4.45 1.94 12.66
N ASP A 104 5.30 1.30 11.85
CA ASP A 104 6.51 1.93 11.32
C ASP A 104 6.99 1.32 9.99
N ILE A 105 7.82 2.07 9.27
CA ILE A 105 8.38 1.74 7.95
C ILE A 105 9.81 2.28 7.87
N THR A 106 10.74 1.43 7.43
CA THR A 106 12.12 1.84 7.16
C THR A 106 12.71 1.09 5.97
N LEU A 107 13.80 1.61 5.41
CA LEU A 107 14.66 0.87 4.49
C LEU A 107 15.94 0.45 5.21
N VAL A 108 16.31 -0.80 5.02
CA VAL A 108 17.59 -1.35 5.48
C VAL A 108 18.47 -1.58 4.26
N GLU A 109 19.52 -0.78 4.15
CA GLU A 109 20.57 -1.01 3.15
C GLU A 109 21.61 -1.99 3.70
N ALA A 110 21.73 -3.13 3.03
CA ALA A 110 22.80 -4.10 3.23
C ALA A 110 23.44 -4.42 1.86
N SER A 111 23.71 -5.69 1.56
CA SER A 111 24.08 -6.10 0.19
C SER A 111 22.95 -5.92 -0.84
N ARG A 112 21.72 -5.77 -0.34
CA ARG A 112 20.50 -5.37 -1.06
C ARG A 112 19.73 -4.39 -0.19
N CYS A 113 18.88 -3.58 -0.80
CA CYS A 113 17.95 -2.72 -0.08
C CYS A 113 16.69 -3.53 0.26
N TYR A 114 16.26 -3.47 1.52
CA TYR A 114 15.06 -4.13 2.00
C TYR A 114 14.09 -3.11 2.58
N LEU A 115 12.82 -3.22 2.22
CA LEU A 115 11.74 -2.51 2.93
C LEU A 115 11.38 -3.30 4.18
N VAL A 116 11.25 -2.61 5.31
CA VAL A 116 10.83 -3.20 6.57
C VAL A 116 9.59 -2.46 7.05
N SER A 117 8.57 -3.20 7.46
CA SER A 117 7.37 -2.63 8.08
C SER A 117 7.00 -3.39 9.34
N SER A 118 6.62 -2.65 10.38
CA SER A 118 6.09 -3.20 11.64
C SER A 118 4.60 -2.92 11.75
N SER A 119 3.90 -3.75 12.52
CA SER A 119 2.45 -3.63 12.72
C SER A 119 2.05 -3.91 14.16
N ALA A 120 0.89 -3.37 14.55
CA ALA A 120 0.28 -3.61 15.86
C ALA A 120 -0.18 -5.07 16.08
N ASP A 121 -0.13 -5.91 15.04
CA ASP A 121 -0.36 -7.36 15.14
C ASP A 121 0.84 -8.12 15.71
N GLY A 122 1.95 -7.42 15.98
CA GLY A 122 3.18 -8.01 16.52
C GLY A 122 4.12 -8.58 15.46
N VAL A 123 3.86 -8.33 14.17
CA VAL A 123 4.66 -8.83 13.05
C VAL A 123 5.56 -7.74 12.47
N ILE A 124 6.78 -8.13 12.11
CA ILE A 124 7.69 -7.35 11.27
C ILE A 124 7.85 -8.08 9.95
N ASN A 125 7.52 -7.41 8.85
CA ASN A 125 7.70 -7.92 7.50
C ASN A 125 8.93 -7.28 6.84
N VAL A 126 9.72 -8.10 6.14
CA VAL A 126 10.92 -7.68 5.40
C VAL A 126 10.74 -8.05 3.94
N TRP A 127 10.82 -7.06 3.05
CA TRP A 127 10.55 -7.17 1.63
C TRP A 127 11.83 -6.89 0.84
N LYS A 128 12.09 -7.70 -0.19
CA LYS A 128 13.22 -7.55 -1.11
C LYS A 128 12.81 -6.79 -2.36
#